data_AF-A0AAD3DCR8-F1
#
_entry.id   AF-A0AAD3DCR8-F1
#
_cell.length_a   1.000
_cell.length_b   1.000
_cell.length_c   1.000
_cell.angle_alpha   90.00
_cell.angle_beta   90.00
_cell.angle_gamma   90.00
#
_symmetry.space_group_name_H-M   'P 1'
#
loop_
_entity.id
_entity.type
_entity.pdbx_description
1 polymer ?
#
loop_
_entity_poly.entity_id
_entity_poly.type
_entity_poly.pdbx_seq_one_letter_code
_entity_poly.pdbx_strand_id
1 'polypeptide(L)'
;MLFLKIRKNQVGQPLITNIEGTKNGMADVASRIPGGTSKLTIIFQLTLSFAASFLGCVPLAKRVNIAHDCLSAWRAMGDGVTAQNTKDRQKYWQHWSEYCRQVKIDPMFRETSERFVLLAVTSFAARVWAGYYGNRSVVKVQSVTKALAAISKTIKLAGGKSPIYADHGVYTTPIQRMIEGFRRQDPSAVAQLAVPVEVAHTAVEAGLLSSETKEQTIGDLICIAFYYLLRVGEYTKPRTVTRNGKKVRATCTVQFTAGYGSGTKMAMPFSIMHHSKSC
;
A
#
# COMPACT_ATOMS: atom_id res chain seq x y z
N MET A 1 11.53 -66.08 -14.80
CA MET A 1 12.11 -66.73 -16.00
C MET A 1 12.43 -65.62 -17.01
N LEU A 2 13.72 -65.32 -17.16
CA LEU A 2 14.45 -64.73 -18.31
C LEU A 2 13.85 -63.61 -19.19
N PHE A 3 14.56 -62.60 -19.72
CA PHE A 3 15.95 -62.09 -19.70
C PHE A 3 15.86 -60.72 -20.44
N LEU A 4 16.25 -59.59 -19.86
CA LEU A 4 16.33 -58.32 -20.60
C LEU A 4 17.80 -58.06 -20.95
N LYS A 5 18.08 -58.22 -22.24
CA LYS A 5 19.42 -58.17 -22.85
C LYS A 5 19.97 -56.75 -22.81
N ILE A 6 21.11 -56.59 -22.13
CA ILE A 6 21.96 -55.40 -22.20
C ILE A 6 22.63 -55.34 -23.58
N ARG A 7 22.54 -54.19 -24.27
CA ARG A 7 23.52 -53.76 -25.27
C ARG A 7 24.05 -52.38 -24.88
N LYS A 8 25.34 -52.30 -24.55
CA LYS A 8 26.15 -51.09 -24.57
C LYS A 8 26.87 -50.99 -25.92
N ASN A 9 26.87 -49.83 -26.54
CA ASN A 9 28.06 -49.11 -27.01
C ASN A 9 27.63 -47.69 -27.44
N GLN A 10 28.11 -46.65 -26.74
CA GLN A 10 29.36 -45.92 -27.02
C GLN A 10 29.23 -45.05 -28.28
N VAL A 11 28.85 -43.79 -28.09
CA VAL A 11 29.59 -42.55 -28.41
C VAL A 11 28.60 -41.37 -28.50
N GLY A 12 28.78 -40.38 -27.61
CA GLY A 12 28.60 -38.95 -27.89
C GLY A 12 27.22 -38.36 -28.19
N GLN A 13 26.45 -38.08 -27.12
CA GLN A 13 25.46 -36.99 -26.93
C GLN A 13 24.41 -36.67 -28.04
N PRO A 14 23.11 -36.90 -27.75
CA PRO A 14 22.00 -36.33 -28.52
C PRO A 14 21.33 -35.13 -27.83
N LEU A 15 20.91 -34.19 -28.70
CA LEU A 15 19.73 -33.32 -28.66
C LEU A 15 19.22 -32.77 -27.30
N ILE A 16 19.30 -31.46 -27.17
CA ILE A 16 18.47 -30.65 -26.26
C ILE A 16 17.00 -30.86 -26.64
N THR A 17 16.27 -31.65 -25.87
CA THR A 17 14.80 -31.64 -25.86
C THR A 17 14.30 -30.74 -24.75
N ASN A 18 13.40 -29.84 -25.14
CA ASN A 18 12.75 -28.82 -24.30
C ASN A 18 12.19 -29.39 -22.99
N ILE A 19 12.55 -28.77 -21.86
CA ILE A 19 11.93 -29.02 -20.56
C ILE A 19 10.83 -27.98 -20.35
N GLU A 20 9.58 -28.37 -20.64
CA GLU A 20 8.34 -27.67 -20.28
C GLU A 20 8.05 -27.64 -18.75
N GLY A 21 9.06 -27.79 -17.89
CA GLY A 21 8.91 -28.00 -16.45
C GLY A 21 9.01 -26.76 -15.54
N THR A 22 9.35 -25.58 -16.05
CA THR A 22 9.69 -24.41 -15.20
C THR A 22 8.49 -23.62 -14.67
N LYS A 23 7.27 -23.85 -15.17
CA LYS A 23 6.08 -23.13 -14.70
C LYS A 23 5.57 -23.63 -13.33
N ASN A 24 5.86 -24.88 -12.96
CA ASN A 24 5.28 -25.50 -11.76
C ASN A 24 6.16 -25.36 -10.51
N GLY A 25 7.47 -25.13 -10.65
CA GLY A 25 8.39 -25.05 -9.50
C GLY A 25 8.23 -23.79 -8.65
N MET A 26 7.85 -22.64 -9.23
CA MET A 26 7.69 -21.39 -8.48
C MET A 26 6.38 -21.34 -7.68
N ALA A 27 5.33 -22.03 -8.15
CA ALA A 27 4.07 -22.17 -7.41
C ALA A 27 4.25 -23.03 -6.15
N ASP A 28 5.09 -24.08 -6.22
CA ASP A 28 5.35 -25.00 -5.10
C ASP A 28 6.29 -24.40 -4.03
N VAL A 29 7.16 -23.45 -4.40
CA VAL A 29 7.98 -22.71 -3.40
C VAL A 29 7.16 -21.62 -2.71
N ALA A 30 6.19 -21.02 -3.41
CA ALA A 30 5.30 -20.01 -2.85
C ALA A 30 4.27 -20.58 -1.85
N SER A 31 3.90 -21.86 -1.97
CA SER A 31 2.93 -22.54 -1.09
C SER A 31 3.51 -22.97 0.27
N ARG A 32 4.84 -23.05 0.40
CA ARG A 32 5.54 -23.54 1.61
C ARG A 32 5.92 -22.45 2.62
N ILE A 33 5.49 -21.20 2.42
CA ILE A 33 5.79 -20.09 3.32
C ILE A 33 4.63 -19.88 4.30
N PRO A 34 4.79 -20.15 5.61
CA PRO A 34 3.71 -19.97 6.57
C PRO A 34 3.48 -18.46 6.81
N GLY A 35 2.33 -17.96 6.33
CA GLY A 35 1.82 -16.64 6.68
C GLY A 35 1.17 -15.85 5.54
N GLY A 36 -0.16 -15.91 5.44
CA GLY A 36 -0.99 -14.83 4.88
C GLY A 36 -1.07 -14.75 3.35
N THR A 37 -1.72 -15.73 2.74
CA THR A 37 -2.00 -15.90 1.30
C THR A 37 -2.99 -14.90 0.67
N SER A 38 -2.97 -13.60 1.00
CA SER A 38 -3.99 -12.69 0.42
C SER A 38 -3.58 -11.24 0.10
N LYS A 39 -2.30 -10.86 0.16
CA LYS A 39 -1.92 -9.42 -0.04
C LYS A 39 -0.77 -9.14 -1.01
N LEU A 40 -0.27 -10.14 -1.72
CA LEU A 40 0.95 -10.05 -2.51
C LEU A 40 0.74 -10.17 -4.03
N THR A 41 -0.43 -9.86 -4.58
CA THR A 41 -0.78 -10.42 -5.91
C THR A 41 -0.30 -9.61 -7.12
N ILE A 42 0.05 -8.33 -6.97
CA ILE A 42 0.28 -7.46 -8.15
C ILE A 42 1.75 -7.18 -8.41
N ILE A 43 2.50 -6.73 -7.40
CA ILE A 43 3.94 -6.53 -7.54
C ILE A 43 4.61 -7.88 -7.80
N PHE A 44 4.17 -8.93 -7.09
CA PHE A 44 4.73 -10.27 -7.24
C PHE A 44 4.51 -10.88 -8.63
N GLN A 45 3.36 -10.63 -9.28
CA GLN A 45 3.09 -11.18 -10.62
C GLN A 45 3.87 -10.47 -11.73
N LEU A 46 3.99 -9.14 -11.67
CA LEU A 46 4.76 -8.38 -12.67
C LEU A 46 6.28 -8.61 -12.55
N THR A 47 6.76 -8.98 -11.36
CA THR A 47 8.17 -9.29 -11.12
C THR A 47 8.50 -10.78 -11.30
N LEU A 48 7.50 -11.67 -11.40
CA LEU A 48 7.74 -13.11 -11.52
C LEU A 48 8.45 -13.45 -12.84
N SER A 49 8.10 -12.78 -13.94
CA SER A 49 8.78 -12.96 -15.23
C SER A 49 10.24 -12.47 -15.21
N PHE A 50 10.52 -11.34 -14.56
CA PHE A 50 11.88 -10.81 -14.44
C PHE A 50 12.74 -11.65 -13.48
N ALA A 51 12.17 -12.10 -12.37
CA ALA A 51 12.82 -12.99 -11.43
C ALA A 51 13.09 -14.37 -12.06
N ALA A 52 12.20 -14.89 -12.89
CA ALA A 52 12.40 -16.15 -13.61
C ALA A 52 13.56 -16.06 -14.61
N SER A 53 13.64 -14.99 -15.40
CA SER A 53 14.77 -14.76 -16.31
C SER A 53 16.09 -14.57 -15.55
N PHE A 54 16.08 -13.80 -14.46
CA PHE A 54 17.25 -13.60 -13.60
C PHE A 54 17.75 -14.91 -12.97
N LEU A 55 16.83 -15.71 -12.40
CA LEU A 55 17.16 -17.01 -11.81
C LEU A 55 17.57 -18.05 -12.87
N GLY A 56 17.12 -17.89 -14.12
CA GLY A 56 17.58 -18.67 -15.26
C GLY A 56 19.08 -18.55 -15.49
N CYS A 57 19.63 -17.35 -15.31
CA CYS A 57 21.06 -17.06 -15.42
C CYS A 57 21.89 -17.53 -14.20
N VAL A 58 21.25 -17.95 -13.11
CA VAL A 58 21.92 -18.40 -11.89
C VAL A 58 22.15 -19.92 -11.95
N PRO A 59 23.34 -20.43 -11.54
CA PRO A 59 23.58 -21.87 -11.43
C PRO A 59 22.56 -22.56 -10.53
N LEU A 60 22.08 -23.76 -10.93
CA LEU A 60 20.99 -24.47 -10.26
C LEU A 60 21.20 -24.62 -8.75
N ALA A 61 22.43 -24.91 -8.31
CA ALA A 61 22.80 -25.07 -6.91
C ALA A 61 22.59 -23.81 -6.04
N LYS A 62 22.59 -22.61 -6.64
CA LYS A 62 22.43 -21.33 -5.93
C LYS A 62 21.04 -20.70 -6.12
N ARG A 63 20.21 -21.24 -7.02
CA ARG A 63 18.90 -20.63 -7.36
C ARG A 63 17.98 -20.47 -6.17
N VAL A 64 17.94 -21.44 -5.26
CA VAL A 64 17.08 -21.39 -4.06
C VAL A 64 17.49 -20.25 -3.14
N ASN A 65 18.79 -20.12 -2.85
CA ASN A 65 19.31 -19.07 -1.97
C ASN A 65 19.09 -17.68 -2.60
N ILE A 66 19.41 -17.52 -3.87
CA ILE A 66 19.19 -16.24 -4.57
C ILE A 66 17.69 -15.90 -4.68
N ALA A 67 16.82 -16.89 -4.88
CA ALA A 67 15.38 -16.67 -4.85
C ALA A 67 14.92 -16.20 -3.46
N HIS A 68 15.45 -16.80 -2.39
CA HIS A 68 15.17 -16.37 -1.03
C HIS A 68 15.65 -14.93 -0.77
N ASP A 69 16.85 -14.56 -1.25
CA ASP A 69 17.39 -13.21 -1.13
C ASP A 69 16.52 -12.19 -1.88
N CYS A 70 16.09 -12.54 -3.10
CA CYS A 70 15.15 -11.72 -3.87
C CYS A 70 13.85 -11.51 -3.09
N LEU A 71 13.23 -12.59 -2.60
CA LEU A 71 11.98 -12.51 -1.83
C LEU A 71 12.14 -11.65 -0.57
N SER A 72 13.30 -11.76 0.11
CA SER A 72 13.60 -10.96 1.30
C SER A 72 13.73 -9.47 0.96
N ALA A 73 14.43 -9.14 -0.12
CA ALA A 73 14.52 -7.76 -0.61
C ALA A 73 13.13 -7.20 -1.00
N TRP A 74 12.30 -7.99 -1.68
CA TRP A 74 10.93 -7.58 -2.04
C TRP A 74 10.03 -7.34 -0.82
N ARG A 75 10.13 -8.19 0.21
CA ARG A 75 9.43 -7.97 1.48
C ARG A 75 9.89 -6.68 2.16
N ALA A 76 11.19 -6.46 2.26
CA ALA A 76 11.75 -5.24 2.86
C ALA A 76 11.29 -3.97 2.11
N MET A 77 11.27 -3.98 0.78
CA MET A 77 10.73 -2.89 -0.03
C MET A 77 9.23 -2.64 0.23
N GLY A 78 8.45 -3.70 0.43
CA GLY A 78 7.04 -3.61 0.79
C GLY A 78 6.80 -3.09 2.22
N ASP A 79 7.68 -3.44 3.15
CA ASP A 79 7.60 -3.01 4.55
C ASP A 79 7.98 -1.54 4.75
N GLY A 80 8.80 -0.97 3.85
CA GLY A 80 9.20 0.43 3.84
C GLY A 80 8.08 1.45 3.56
N VAL A 81 6.85 0.99 3.30
CA VAL A 81 5.69 1.86 3.08
C VAL A 81 4.55 1.55 4.06
N THR A 82 3.73 2.56 4.34
CA THR A 82 2.54 2.40 5.20
C THR A 82 1.52 1.46 4.54
N ALA A 83 0.73 0.77 5.37
CA ALA A 83 -0.30 -0.14 4.88
C ALA A 83 -1.34 0.57 3.99
N GLN A 84 -1.66 1.83 4.30
CA GLN A 84 -2.60 2.64 3.50
C GLN A 84 -2.03 2.96 2.11
N ASN A 85 -0.77 3.39 2.03
CA ASN A 85 -0.13 3.70 0.76
C ASN A 85 -0.05 2.47 -0.16
N THR A 86 0.20 1.29 0.42
CA THR A 86 0.18 0.03 -0.32
C THR A 86 -1.20 -0.30 -0.89
N LYS A 87 -2.25 -0.14 -0.07
CA LYS A 87 -3.64 -0.39 -0.51
C LYS A 87 -4.06 0.55 -1.64
N ASP A 88 -3.78 1.85 -1.50
CA ASP A 88 -4.14 2.85 -2.50
C ASP A 88 -3.41 2.57 -3.82
N ARG A 89 -2.12 2.24 -3.76
CA ARG A 89 -1.34 1.86 -4.94
C ARG A 89 -1.91 0.61 -5.62
N GLN A 90 -2.23 -0.44 -4.85
CA GLN A 90 -2.81 -1.67 -5.38
C GLN A 90 -4.16 -1.41 -6.05
N LYS A 91 -5.04 -0.63 -5.40
CA LYS A 91 -6.34 -0.24 -5.95
C LYS A 91 -6.21 0.44 -7.31
N TYR A 92 -5.40 1.51 -7.39
CA TYR A 92 -5.26 2.24 -8.65
C TYR A 92 -4.53 1.43 -9.72
N TRP A 93 -3.60 0.56 -9.34
CA TRP A 93 -2.97 -0.34 -10.29
C TRP A 93 -3.94 -1.37 -10.88
N GLN A 94 -4.89 -1.89 -10.10
CA GLN A 94 -5.95 -2.77 -10.61
C GLN A 94 -6.81 -2.04 -11.63
N HIS A 95 -7.27 -0.82 -11.29
CA HIS A 95 -8.05 0.01 -12.22
C HIS A 95 -7.28 0.32 -13.51
N TRP A 96 -5.99 0.61 -13.39
CA TRP A 96 -5.10 0.83 -14.53
C TRP A 96 -4.95 -0.42 -15.39
N SER A 97 -4.70 -1.58 -14.78
CA SER A 97 -4.55 -2.85 -15.50
C SER A 97 -5.83 -3.23 -16.25
N GLU A 98 -6.98 -3.03 -15.61
CA GLU A 98 -8.30 -3.25 -16.22
C GLU A 98 -8.56 -2.29 -17.39
N TYR A 99 -8.18 -1.02 -17.24
CA TYR A 99 -8.23 -0.06 -18.35
C TYR A 99 -7.36 -0.51 -19.53
N CYS A 100 -6.11 -0.85 -19.27
CA CYS A 100 -5.14 -1.32 -20.27
C CYS A 100 -5.65 -2.56 -21.02
N ARG A 101 -6.30 -3.49 -20.32
CA ARG A 101 -6.94 -4.67 -20.91
C ARG A 101 -8.05 -4.28 -21.89
N GLN A 102 -8.85 -3.26 -21.58
CA GLN A 102 -9.92 -2.77 -22.46
C GLN A 102 -9.36 -2.10 -23.72
N VAL A 103 -8.28 -1.34 -23.60
CA VAL A 103 -7.64 -0.64 -24.73
C VAL A 103 -6.56 -1.47 -25.43
N LYS A 104 -6.33 -2.72 -24.99
CA LYS A 104 -5.33 -3.67 -25.51
C LYS A 104 -3.89 -3.10 -25.51
N ILE A 105 -3.51 -2.42 -24.44
CA ILE A 105 -2.16 -1.87 -24.23
C ILE A 105 -1.48 -2.63 -23.08
N ASP A 106 -0.16 -2.82 -23.15
CA ASP A 106 0.63 -3.34 -22.03
C ASP A 106 0.65 -2.31 -20.88
N PRO A 107 0.22 -2.67 -19.65
CA PRO A 107 0.24 -1.76 -18.50
C PRO A 107 1.61 -1.18 -18.16
N MET A 108 2.70 -1.83 -18.61
CA MET A 108 4.09 -1.39 -18.40
C MET A 108 4.67 -0.58 -19.56
N PHE A 109 3.94 -0.45 -20.67
CA PHE A 109 4.36 0.29 -21.86
C PHE A 109 5.69 -0.15 -22.48
N ARG A 110 6.05 -1.44 -22.40
CA ARG A 110 7.39 -1.91 -22.85
C ARG A 110 7.67 -1.65 -24.34
N GLU A 111 6.63 -1.65 -25.17
CA GLU A 111 6.74 -1.49 -26.63
C GLU A 111 5.69 -0.52 -27.18
N THR A 112 5.28 0.48 -26.37
CA THR A 112 4.24 1.44 -26.77
C THR A 112 4.85 2.78 -27.14
N SER A 113 4.42 3.36 -28.26
CA SER A 113 4.89 4.70 -28.66
C SER A 113 4.46 5.78 -27.67
N GLU A 114 5.31 6.80 -27.47
CA GLU A 114 5.09 7.84 -26.46
C GLU A 114 3.74 8.56 -26.60
N ARG A 115 3.27 8.75 -27.84
CA ARG A 115 1.97 9.39 -28.11
C ARG A 115 0.80 8.54 -27.61
N PHE A 116 0.85 7.23 -27.82
CA PHE A 116 -0.17 6.31 -27.33
C PHE A 116 -0.13 6.18 -25.81
N VAL A 117 1.06 6.17 -25.22
CA VAL A 117 1.24 6.20 -23.76
C VAL A 117 0.57 7.44 -23.18
N LEU A 118 0.85 8.62 -23.74
CA LEU A 118 0.25 9.87 -23.28
C LEU A 118 -1.28 9.82 -23.35
N LEU A 119 -1.84 9.41 -24.49
CA LEU A 119 -3.29 9.29 -24.68
C LEU A 119 -3.91 8.28 -23.70
N ALA A 120 -3.26 7.14 -23.47
CA ALA A 120 -3.75 6.13 -22.53
C ALA A 120 -3.79 6.67 -21.10
N VAL A 121 -2.73 7.38 -20.68
CA VAL A 121 -2.62 7.97 -19.34
C VAL A 121 -3.63 9.10 -19.15
N THR A 122 -3.76 10.04 -20.09
CA THR A 122 -4.71 11.15 -19.98
C THR A 122 -6.15 10.68 -20.02
N SER A 123 -6.47 9.70 -20.88
CA SER A 123 -7.81 9.11 -20.96
C SER A 123 -8.17 8.34 -19.70
N PHE A 124 -7.22 7.60 -19.12
CA PHE A 124 -7.42 6.97 -17.82
C PHE A 124 -7.65 8.00 -16.72
N ALA A 125 -6.86 9.08 -16.68
CA ALA A 125 -7.03 10.15 -15.71
C ALA A 125 -8.43 10.79 -15.81
N ALA A 126 -8.93 11.01 -17.02
CA ALA A 126 -10.29 11.49 -17.26
C ALA A 126 -11.36 10.51 -16.75
N ARG A 127 -11.18 9.19 -16.93
CA ARG A 127 -12.09 8.18 -16.36
C ARG A 127 -12.09 8.17 -14.83
N VAL A 128 -10.92 8.32 -14.21
CA VAL A 128 -10.80 8.45 -12.75
C VAL A 128 -11.51 9.70 -12.26
N TRP A 129 -11.30 10.83 -12.94
CA TRP A 129 -11.93 12.11 -12.62
C TRP A 129 -13.46 12.05 -12.77
N ALA A 130 -13.98 11.40 -13.82
CA ALA A 130 -15.42 11.18 -14.00
C ALA A 130 -16.03 10.15 -13.03
N GLY A 131 -15.24 9.54 -12.14
CA GLY A 131 -15.74 8.59 -11.14
C GLY A 131 -16.10 7.22 -11.67
N TYR A 132 -15.56 6.81 -12.84
CA TYR A 132 -15.87 5.52 -13.46
C TYR A 132 -15.61 4.32 -12.54
N TYR A 133 -14.58 4.41 -11.70
CA TYR A 133 -14.16 3.36 -10.76
C TYR A 133 -14.83 3.46 -9.38
N GLY A 134 -15.87 4.28 -9.24
CA GLY A 134 -16.64 4.47 -8.02
C GLY A 134 -18.12 4.66 -8.34
N ASN A 135 -18.78 5.59 -7.65
CA ASN A 135 -20.22 5.83 -7.78
C ASN A 135 -20.60 6.72 -8.98
N ARG A 136 -19.78 6.76 -10.04
CA ARG A 136 -19.99 7.59 -11.24
C ARG A 136 -20.18 9.09 -10.95
N SER A 137 -19.61 9.57 -9.85
CA SER A 137 -19.58 10.98 -9.48
C SER A 137 -18.20 11.58 -9.71
N VAL A 138 -18.16 12.84 -10.12
CA VAL A 138 -16.89 13.55 -10.34
C VAL A 138 -16.06 13.55 -9.06
N VAL A 139 -14.82 13.10 -9.18
CA VAL A 139 -13.88 12.96 -8.07
C VAL A 139 -12.92 14.14 -8.07
N LYS A 140 -12.53 14.62 -6.89
CA LYS A 140 -11.52 15.68 -6.74
C LYS A 140 -10.21 15.34 -7.46
N VAL A 141 -9.52 16.36 -7.98
CA VAL A 141 -8.24 16.23 -8.69
C VAL A 141 -7.17 15.50 -7.87
N GLN A 142 -7.23 15.61 -6.53
CA GLN A 142 -6.32 14.91 -5.63
C GLN A 142 -6.37 13.38 -5.77
N SER A 143 -7.52 12.80 -6.11
CA SER A 143 -7.63 11.37 -6.36
C SER A 143 -6.98 10.98 -7.68
N VAL A 144 -7.12 11.83 -8.71
CA VAL A 144 -6.48 11.65 -10.02
C VAL A 144 -4.96 11.68 -9.88
N THR A 145 -4.42 12.65 -9.15
CA THR A 145 -2.97 12.75 -8.92
C THR A 145 -2.44 11.56 -8.13
N LYS A 146 -3.17 11.05 -7.12
CA LYS A 146 -2.83 9.81 -6.41
C LYS A 146 -2.83 8.60 -7.33
N ALA A 147 -3.80 8.49 -8.24
CA ALA A 147 -3.87 7.40 -9.21
C ALA A 147 -2.67 7.42 -10.17
N LEU A 148 -2.34 8.59 -10.71
CA LEU A 148 -1.18 8.78 -11.58
C LEU A 148 0.14 8.49 -10.84
N ALA A 149 0.29 8.99 -9.61
CA ALA A 149 1.46 8.70 -8.78
C ALA A 149 1.61 7.20 -8.51
N ALA A 150 0.51 6.48 -8.25
CA ALA A 150 0.52 5.03 -8.05
C ALA A 150 1.01 4.27 -9.29
N ILE A 151 0.53 4.64 -10.48
CA ILE A 151 0.97 4.05 -11.76
C ILE A 151 2.46 4.30 -11.95
N SER A 152 2.89 5.58 -11.90
CA SER A 152 4.31 5.91 -12.10
C SER A 152 5.20 5.21 -11.08
N LYS A 153 4.79 5.15 -9.81
CA LYS A 153 5.62 4.51 -8.78
C LYS A 153 5.74 3.01 -9.04
N THR A 154 4.67 2.37 -9.51
CA THR A 154 4.68 0.93 -9.82
C THR A 154 5.61 0.63 -11.00
N ILE A 155 5.55 1.43 -12.07
CA ILE A 155 6.46 1.32 -13.21
C ILE A 155 7.93 1.55 -12.79
N LYS A 156 8.20 2.60 -12.00
CA LYS A 156 9.55 2.88 -11.47
C LYS A 156 10.08 1.75 -10.59
N LEU A 157 9.23 1.15 -9.74
CA LEU A 157 9.62 0.00 -8.91
C LEU A 157 9.91 -1.26 -9.73
N ALA A 158 9.31 -1.38 -10.92
CA ALA A 158 9.62 -2.42 -11.88
C ALA A 158 10.86 -2.13 -12.75
N GLY A 159 11.52 -0.98 -12.54
CA GLY A 159 12.71 -0.56 -13.30
C GLY A 159 12.44 0.26 -14.56
N GLY A 160 11.18 0.61 -14.84
CA GLY A 160 10.80 1.40 -16.02
C GLY A 160 10.89 2.92 -15.81
N LYS A 161 10.95 3.68 -16.92
CA LYS A 161 10.82 5.15 -16.92
C LYS A 161 9.37 5.56 -16.66
N SER A 162 9.15 6.64 -15.91
CA SER A 162 7.80 7.15 -15.72
C SER A 162 7.25 7.76 -17.00
N PRO A 163 6.02 7.40 -17.42
CA PRO A 163 5.32 8.08 -18.50
C PRO A 163 4.60 9.36 -18.05
N ILE A 164 4.52 9.59 -16.74
CA ILE A 164 3.71 10.65 -16.12
C ILE A 164 4.58 11.83 -15.71
N TYR A 165 5.75 11.51 -15.14
CA TYR A 165 6.70 12.50 -14.66
C TYR A 165 7.88 12.57 -15.61
N ALA A 166 8.22 13.80 -16.02
CA ALA A 166 9.50 14.13 -16.61
C ALA A 166 10.62 14.01 -15.55
N ASP A 167 11.83 14.38 -15.97
CA ASP A 167 12.96 14.46 -15.07
C ASP A 167 12.67 15.45 -13.93
N HIS A 168 13.22 15.18 -12.74
CA HIS A 168 12.95 15.93 -11.50
C HIS A 168 11.54 15.81 -10.91
N GLY A 169 10.69 14.92 -11.43
CA GLY A 169 9.39 14.60 -10.79
C GLY A 169 8.26 15.58 -11.12
N VAL A 170 8.45 16.43 -12.12
CA VAL A 170 7.42 17.32 -12.66
C VAL A 170 6.55 16.57 -13.68
N TYR A 171 5.26 16.86 -13.77
CA TYR A 171 4.40 16.27 -14.81
C TYR A 171 4.88 16.65 -16.21
N THR A 172 4.68 15.77 -17.20
CA THR A 172 4.80 16.17 -18.59
C THR A 172 3.80 17.29 -18.91
N THR A 173 4.15 18.23 -19.79
CA THR A 173 3.35 19.43 -20.07
C THR A 173 1.86 19.14 -20.37
N PRO A 174 1.49 18.12 -21.16
CA PRO A 174 0.08 17.83 -21.41
C PRO A 174 -0.66 17.35 -20.16
N ILE A 175 -0.01 16.52 -19.33
CA ILE A 175 -0.59 16.04 -18.06
C ILE A 175 -0.73 17.21 -17.07
N GLN A 176 0.26 18.10 -17.01
CA GLN A 176 0.20 19.29 -16.17
C GLN A 176 -1.00 20.17 -16.52
N ARG A 177 -1.21 20.44 -17.82
CA ARG A 177 -2.36 21.23 -18.30
C ARG A 177 -3.69 20.55 -17.99
N MET A 178 -3.77 19.24 -18.17
CA MET A 178 -4.97 18.45 -17.83
C MET A 178 -5.30 18.53 -16.33
N ILE A 179 -4.31 18.34 -15.46
CA ILE A 179 -4.48 18.42 -14.01
C ILE A 179 -4.92 19.83 -13.58
N GLU A 180 -4.35 20.87 -14.17
CA GLU A 180 -4.78 22.25 -13.92
C GLU A 180 -6.23 22.49 -14.40
N GLY A 181 -6.61 21.92 -15.55
CA GLY A 181 -7.99 21.94 -16.04
C GLY A 181 -8.99 21.29 -15.07
N PHE A 182 -8.63 20.15 -14.47
CA PHE A 182 -9.46 19.51 -13.44
C PHE A 182 -9.50 20.33 -12.15
N ARG A 183 -8.36 20.92 -11.74
CA ARG A 183 -8.30 21.75 -10.54
C ARG A 183 -9.21 22.97 -10.62
N ARG A 184 -9.35 23.59 -11.79
CA ARG A 184 -10.28 24.72 -12.01
C ARG A 184 -11.75 24.33 -11.96
N GLN A 185 -12.05 23.06 -12.21
CA GLN A 185 -13.41 22.50 -12.16
C GLN A 185 -13.76 21.93 -10.79
N ASP A 186 -12.77 21.67 -9.94
CA ASP A 186 -13.01 21.22 -8.56
C ASP A 186 -13.75 22.32 -7.78
N PRO A 187 -14.77 21.97 -6.98
CA PRO A 187 -15.44 22.94 -6.11
C PRO A 187 -14.43 23.53 -5.12
N SER A 188 -14.56 24.83 -4.84
CA SER A 188 -13.73 25.52 -3.87
C SER A 188 -13.75 24.79 -2.52
N ALA A 189 -12.60 24.77 -1.85
CA ALA A 189 -12.51 24.17 -0.53
C ALA A 189 -13.43 24.91 0.44
N VAL A 190 -14.40 24.20 1.01
CA VAL A 190 -15.22 24.73 2.11
C VAL A 190 -14.35 24.68 3.37
N ALA A 191 -14.02 25.86 3.90
CA ALA A 191 -13.34 25.97 5.19
C ALA A 191 -14.19 25.25 6.24
N GLN A 192 -13.60 24.26 6.92
CA GLN A 192 -14.25 23.64 8.06
C GLN A 192 -14.15 24.62 9.22
N LEU A 193 -15.29 24.99 9.80
CA LEU A 193 -15.31 25.84 10.99
C LEU A 193 -14.61 25.13 12.13
N ALA A 194 -13.88 25.90 12.95
CA ALA A 194 -13.31 25.37 14.16
C ALA A 194 -14.43 24.85 15.06
N VAL A 195 -14.19 23.71 15.68
CA VAL A 195 -15.11 23.16 16.68
C VAL A 195 -15.10 24.12 17.88
N PRO A 196 -16.27 24.61 18.35
CA PRO A 196 -16.33 25.48 19.53
C PRO A 196 -15.81 24.78 20.79
N VAL A 197 -15.24 25.55 21.73
CA VAL A 197 -14.69 25.02 22.99
C VAL A 197 -15.78 24.37 23.84
N GLU A 198 -17.02 24.87 23.71
CA GLU A 198 -18.22 24.37 24.36
C GLU A 198 -18.44 22.89 24.06
N VAL A 199 -18.11 22.41 22.85
CA VAL A 199 -18.26 21.00 22.48
C VAL A 199 -17.35 20.11 23.34
N ALA A 200 -16.12 20.54 23.59
CA ALA A 200 -15.20 19.80 24.46
C ALA A 200 -15.67 19.85 25.92
N HIS A 201 -16.17 21.00 26.39
CA HIS A 201 -16.73 21.12 27.74
C HIS A 201 -17.94 20.21 27.96
N THR A 202 -18.91 20.24 27.05
CA THR A 202 -20.11 19.39 27.15
C THR A 202 -19.76 17.90 27.11
N ALA A 203 -18.75 17.50 26.31
CA ALA A 203 -18.30 16.10 26.28
C ALA A 203 -17.68 15.65 27.61
N VAL A 204 -16.90 16.53 28.26
CA VAL A 204 -16.34 16.25 29.59
C VAL A 204 -17.46 16.19 30.63
N GLU A 205 -18.36 17.18 30.66
CA GLU A 205 -19.49 17.19 31.59
C GLU A 205 -20.37 15.94 31.48
N ALA A 206 -20.66 15.49 30.25
CA ALA A 206 -21.38 14.25 30.00
C ALA A 206 -20.64 13.03 30.58
N GLY A 207 -19.30 12.99 30.45
CA GLY A 207 -18.47 11.98 31.08
C GLY A 207 -18.54 12.03 32.61
N LEU A 208 -18.46 13.23 33.21
CA LEU A 208 -18.51 13.42 34.67
C LEU A 208 -19.85 13.02 35.30
N LEU A 209 -20.94 13.26 34.59
CA LEU A 209 -22.29 12.91 35.04
C LEU A 209 -22.62 11.43 34.81
N SER A 210 -21.84 10.73 33.99
CA SER A 210 -22.01 9.30 33.73
C SER A 210 -21.30 8.45 34.77
N SER A 211 -21.94 7.36 35.19
CA SER A 211 -21.32 6.30 35.99
C SER A 211 -20.58 5.27 35.12
N GLU A 212 -20.69 5.35 33.79
CA GLU A 212 -20.04 4.44 32.87
C GLU A 212 -18.61 4.89 32.56
N THR A 213 -17.63 4.02 32.83
CA THR A 213 -16.20 4.27 32.57
C THR A 213 -15.89 4.59 31.11
N LYS A 214 -16.69 4.06 30.19
CA LYS A 214 -16.58 4.32 28.76
C LYS A 214 -16.88 5.79 28.42
N GLU A 215 -17.97 6.34 28.96
CA GLU A 215 -18.38 7.73 28.72
C GLU A 215 -17.38 8.72 29.35
N GLN A 216 -16.90 8.42 30.56
CA GLN A 216 -15.81 9.16 31.20
C GLN A 216 -14.56 9.18 30.32
N THR A 217 -14.14 8.01 29.80
CA THR A 217 -12.98 7.91 28.91
C THR A 217 -13.16 8.69 27.61
N ILE A 218 -14.38 8.69 27.04
CA ILE A 218 -14.67 9.45 25.82
C ILE A 218 -14.52 10.96 26.08
N GLY A 219 -15.06 11.46 27.20
CA GLY A 219 -14.91 12.86 27.61
C GLY A 219 -13.44 13.27 27.75
N ASP A 220 -12.64 12.47 28.47
CA ASP A 220 -11.20 12.71 28.65
C ASP A 220 -10.44 12.72 27.32
N LEU A 221 -10.69 11.75 26.44
CA LEU A 221 -10.04 11.66 25.13
C LEU A 221 -10.40 12.85 24.24
N ILE A 222 -11.66 13.29 24.24
CA ILE A 222 -12.10 14.48 23.49
C ILE A 222 -11.40 15.72 24.02
N CYS A 223 -11.33 15.90 25.34
CA CYS A 223 -10.66 17.03 25.98
C CYS A 223 -9.18 17.11 25.56
N ILE A 224 -8.45 16.01 25.70
CA ILE A 224 -7.03 15.94 25.33
C ILE A 224 -6.85 16.19 23.82
N ALA A 225 -7.66 15.54 22.97
CA ALA A 225 -7.55 15.71 21.53
C ALA A 225 -7.83 17.16 21.10
N PHE A 226 -8.79 17.83 21.74
CA PHE A 226 -9.16 19.21 21.45
C PHE A 226 -8.04 20.19 21.83
N TYR A 227 -7.56 20.16 23.07
CA TYR A 227 -6.55 21.12 23.55
C TYR A 227 -5.15 20.92 22.97
N TYR A 228 -4.78 19.68 22.64
CA TYR A 228 -3.48 19.37 22.02
C TYR A 228 -3.55 19.22 20.49
N LEU A 229 -4.72 19.46 19.88
CA LEU A 229 -4.97 19.36 18.43
C LEU A 229 -4.51 18.01 17.85
N LEU A 230 -4.73 16.94 18.60
CA LEU A 230 -4.25 15.60 18.24
C LEU A 230 -5.09 15.00 17.12
N ARG A 231 -4.43 14.35 16.17
CA ARG A 231 -5.10 13.50 15.19
C ARG A 231 -5.60 12.22 15.87
N VAL A 232 -6.66 11.61 15.34
CA VAL A 232 -7.20 10.33 15.85
C VAL A 232 -6.14 9.25 16.06
N GLY A 233 -5.12 9.20 15.20
CA GLY A 233 -4.03 8.22 15.31
C GLY A 233 -3.02 8.49 16.43
N GLU A 234 -3.09 9.63 17.10
CA GLU A 234 -2.13 10.07 18.14
C GLU A 234 -2.66 9.78 19.55
N TYR A 235 -3.97 9.81 19.78
CA TYR A 235 -4.60 9.54 21.09
C TYR A 235 -5.35 8.21 21.17
N THR A 236 -5.36 7.41 20.10
CA THR A 236 -6.01 6.08 20.10
C THR A 236 -4.99 4.96 20.02
N LYS A 237 -5.31 3.80 20.62
CA LYS A 237 -4.40 2.65 20.63
C LYS A 237 -3.98 2.27 19.20
N PRO A 238 -2.67 2.23 18.89
CA PRO A 238 -2.22 1.95 17.55
C PRO A 238 -2.59 0.53 17.16
N ARG A 239 -3.13 0.37 15.96
CA ARG A 239 -3.32 -0.95 15.36
C ARG A 239 -1.96 -1.62 15.20
N THR A 240 -1.84 -2.87 15.64
CA THR A 240 -0.64 -3.68 15.44
C THR A 240 -0.84 -4.70 14.34
N VAL A 241 0.23 -5.02 13.62
CA VAL A 241 0.29 -6.07 12.60
C VAL A 241 1.52 -6.93 12.85
N THR A 242 1.42 -8.22 12.56
CA THR A 242 2.57 -9.12 12.60
C THR A 242 3.37 -8.94 11.30
N ARG A 243 4.63 -8.53 11.41
CA ARG A 243 5.62 -8.51 10.32
C ARG A 243 6.82 -9.34 10.75
N ASN A 244 7.20 -10.31 9.93
CA ASN A 244 8.33 -11.22 10.19
C ASN A 244 8.29 -11.84 11.61
N GLY A 245 7.11 -12.32 12.03
CA GLY A 245 6.90 -12.91 13.36
C GLY A 245 6.87 -11.91 14.53
N LYS A 246 7.16 -10.62 14.31
CA LYS A 246 7.14 -9.58 15.34
C LYS A 246 5.87 -8.72 15.23
N LYS A 247 5.25 -8.38 16.36
CA LYS A 247 4.15 -7.40 16.40
C LYS A 247 4.72 -5.99 16.28
N VAL A 248 4.38 -5.29 15.20
CA VAL A 248 4.79 -3.90 14.94
C VAL A 248 3.57 -3.00 14.77
N ARG A 249 3.72 -1.69 14.96
CA ARG A 249 2.63 -0.73 14.72
C ARG A 249 2.34 -0.66 13.21
N ALA A 250 1.06 -0.64 12.85
CA ALA A 250 0.61 -0.54 11.47
C ALA A 250 0.74 0.87 10.90
N THR A 251 0.74 1.88 11.78
CA THR A 251 0.92 3.30 11.49
C THR A 251 2.22 3.79 12.12
N CYS A 252 2.86 4.76 11.46
CA CYS A 252 4.07 5.42 11.95
C CYS A 252 3.74 6.62 12.86
N THR A 253 2.50 6.74 13.32
CA THR A 253 2.07 7.82 14.20
C THR A 253 2.66 7.64 15.59
N VAL A 254 3.34 8.67 16.08
CA VAL A 254 3.81 8.73 17.46
C VAL A 254 2.59 8.92 18.34
N GLN A 255 2.42 8.03 19.32
CA GLN A 255 1.32 8.15 20.27
C GLN A 255 1.63 9.28 21.23
N PHE A 256 0.63 10.12 21.49
CA PHE A 256 0.72 11.13 22.50
C PHE A 256 0.94 10.46 23.85
N THR A 257 1.97 10.92 24.55
CA THR A 257 2.28 10.50 25.90
C THR A 257 2.56 11.75 26.71
N ALA A 258 1.73 12.04 27.71
CA ALA A 258 2.06 13.03 28.72
C ALA A 258 3.03 12.36 29.72
N GLY A 259 4.29 12.79 29.70
CA GLY A 259 5.27 12.35 30.69
C GLY A 259 5.21 13.25 31.92
N TYR A 260 5.16 12.66 33.11
CA TYR A 260 5.64 13.33 34.32
C TYR A 260 7.11 12.93 34.48
N GLY A 261 7.98 13.87 34.88
CA GLY A 261 9.38 13.56 35.14
C GLY A 261 9.52 12.32 36.03
N SER A 262 10.38 11.38 35.61
CA SER A 262 10.70 10.07 36.20
C SER A 262 9.81 8.86 35.81
N GLY A 263 10.20 8.18 34.72
CA GLY A 263 10.26 6.71 34.64
C GLY A 263 8.97 5.89 34.57
N THR A 264 7.79 6.45 34.84
CA THR A 264 6.55 5.65 34.95
C THR A 264 5.56 6.04 33.85
N LYS A 265 5.21 5.07 33.00
CA LYS A 265 4.16 5.24 31.96
C LYS A 265 2.81 5.40 32.67
N MET A 266 2.11 6.51 32.46
CA MET A 266 0.78 6.72 33.06
C MET A 266 -0.25 5.75 32.47
N ALA A 267 -0.96 5.05 33.36
CA ALA A 267 -2.41 5.06 33.34
C ALA A 267 -2.83 6.46 33.81
N MET A 268 -3.65 7.17 33.02
CA MET A 268 -4.13 8.52 33.35
C MET A 268 -4.88 8.46 34.69
N PRO A 269 -4.50 9.24 35.72
CA PRO A 269 -5.29 9.38 36.93
C PRO A 269 -6.19 10.60 36.75
N PHE A 270 -7.28 10.47 35.98
CA PHE A 270 -8.43 11.34 36.18
C PHE A 270 -9.31 10.73 37.29
N SER A 271 -8.74 10.68 38.49
CA SER A 271 -9.52 10.49 39.71
C SER A 271 -9.95 11.89 40.14
N ILE A 272 -11.09 12.34 39.62
CA ILE A 272 -11.78 13.48 40.21
C ILE A 272 -12.24 13.00 41.58
N MET A 273 -11.54 13.49 42.60
CA MET A 273 -11.87 13.31 44.00
C MET A 273 -13.38 13.48 44.20
N HIS A 274 -14.05 12.39 44.55
CA HIS A 274 -15.31 12.42 45.26
C HIS A 274 -15.10 13.15 46.59
N HIS A 275 -15.19 14.48 46.59
CA HIS A 275 -15.56 15.20 47.79
C HIS A 275 -17.07 15.09 47.96
N SER A 276 -17.44 14.02 48.67
CA SER A 276 -18.62 14.02 49.53
C SER A 276 -18.61 15.32 50.33
N LYS A 277 -19.54 16.23 50.01
CA LYS A 277 -19.98 17.26 50.94
C LYS A 277 -21.20 16.70 51.64
N SER A 278 -20.99 16.25 52.87
CA SER A 278 -22.06 16.16 53.87
C SER A 278 -22.58 17.57 54.14
N CYS A 279 -23.86 17.79 53.86
CA CYS A 279 -24.81 18.55 54.67
C CYS A 279 -26.21 18.25 54.13
#